data_AF-A0A947AI15-F1
#
_entry.id   AF-A0A947AI15-F1
#
_cell.length_a   1.000
_cell.length_b   1.000
_cell.length_c   1.000
_cell.angle_alpha   90.00
_cell.angle_beta   90.00
_cell.angle_gamma   90.00
#
_symmetry.space_group_name_H-M   'P 1'
#
loop_
_entity.id
_entity.type
_entity.pdbx_description
1 polymer ?
#
loop_
_entity_poly.entity_id
_entity_poly.type
_entity_poly.pdbx_seq_one_letter_code
_entity_poly.pdbx_strand_id
1 'polypeptide(L)'
;MGKIHDALLKSDNERKSPALTKKASTYKVYDRKEKEKKSSDVIRTVFKSRDPDKKLVSFFEPQSFEAEQFKHLRTNILFPVTGKMPRSIMVTSAVPGEGKSFVASNLAVSIAQNIDQHVLLMDCDIRKPTIHSNFGFDETEGLCEYLSKDTS
;
A
#
# COMPACT_ATOMS: atom_id res chain seq x y z
N MET A 1 39.59 16.22 27.39
CA MET A 1 38.30 15.49 27.26
C MET A 1 37.49 16.18 26.19
N GLY A 2 36.99 15.45 25.20
CA GLY A 2 36.41 16.02 23.97
C GLY A 2 34.92 16.35 24.08
N LYS A 3 34.45 17.30 23.28
CA LYS A 3 33.06 17.79 23.22
C LYS A 3 31.97 16.69 23.12
N ILE A 4 32.33 15.52 22.61
CA ILE A 4 31.45 14.35 22.48
C ILE A 4 31.16 13.71 23.85
N HIS A 5 32.15 13.68 24.75
CA HIS A 5 31.99 13.15 26.10
C HIS A 5 31.04 14.02 26.93
N ASP A 6 31.14 15.34 26.79
CA ASP A 6 30.27 16.28 27.49
C ASP A 6 28.82 16.23 26.97
N ALA A 7 28.64 15.96 25.67
CA ALA A 7 27.32 15.77 25.07
C ALA A 7 26.63 14.48 25.56
N LEU A 8 27.40 13.40 25.73
CA LEU A 8 26.90 12.12 26.27
C LEU A 8 26.45 12.28 27.73
N LEU A 9 27.29 12.90 28.57
CA LEU A 9 26.97 13.18 29.97
C LEU A 9 25.75 14.10 30.13
N LYS A 10 25.60 15.08 29.24
CA LYS A 10 24.43 15.97 29.24
C LYS A 10 23.15 15.21 28.88
N SER A 11 23.21 14.26 27.94
CA SER A 11 22.05 13.43 27.58
C SER A 11 21.64 12.45 28.69
N ASP A 12 22.60 11.95 29.47
CA ASP A 12 22.32 11.00 30.55
C ASP A 12 21.69 11.67 31.78
N ASN A 13 22.01 12.95 32.03
CA ASN A 13 21.40 13.74 33.10
C ASN A 13 20.02 14.30 32.73
N GLU A 14 19.76 14.62 31.47
CA GLU A 14 18.44 15.09 31.00
C GLU A 14 17.37 13.97 31.03
N ARG A 15 17.77 12.69 31.08
CA ARG A 15 16.85 11.54 31.26
C ARG A 15 16.35 11.37 32.70
N LYS A 16 16.90 12.08 33.68
CA LYS A 16 16.56 11.94 35.11
C LYS A 16 15.86 13.18 35.68
N SER A 17 14.81 13.67 35.04
CA SER A 17 13.85 14.59 35.69
C SER A 17 12.40 14.25 35.32
N PRO A 18 11.44 14.39 36.25
CA PRO A 18 10.15 13.72 36.16
C PRO A 18 9.06 14.67 35.64
N ALA A 19 8.56 14.44 34.42
CA ALA A 19 7.16 14.68 34.05
C ALA A 19 6.89 14.31 32.58
N LEU A 20 5.86 13.48 32.41
CA LEU A 20 4.83 13.47 31.36
C LEU A 20 4.52 12.04 30.89
N THR A 21 3.68 11.39 31.70
CA THR A 21 2.87 10.25 31.28
C THR A 21 2.00 10.63 30.07
N LYS A 22 2.43 10.24 28.87
CA LYS A 22 1.51 9.97 27.75
C LYS A 22 1.83 8.57 27.22
N LYS A 23 0.82 7.70 27.29
CA LYS A 23 0.82 6.29 26.93
C LYS A 23 1.69 6.01 25.70
N ALA A 24 2.82 5.34 25.91
CA ALA A 24 3.55 4.66 24.85
C ALA A 24 2.65 3.53 24.34
N SER A 25 2.13 3.69 23.13
CA SER A 25 1.47 2.62 22.38
C SER A 25 2.46 1.46 22.23
N THR A 26 2.10 0.32 22.78
CA THR A 26 2.88 -0.92 22.76
C THR A 26 2.84 -1.49 21.34
N TYR A 27 3.69 -0.99 20.46
CA TYR A 27 3.94 -1.65 19.19
C TYR A 27 4.79 -2.90 19.46
N LYS A 28 4.12 -4.06 19.48
CA LYS A 28 4.80 -5.36 19.47
C LYS A 28 5.73 -5.40 18.27
N VAL A 29 7.03 -5.64 18.53
CA VAL A 29 7.96 -6.06 17.49
C VAL A 29 7.53 -7.47 17.07
N TYR A 30 6.77 -7.55 15.99
CA TYR A 30 6.28 -8.81 15.44
C TYR A 30 7.35 -9.48 14.59
N ASP A 31 7.56 -10.78 14.83
CA ASP A 31 8.56 -11.61 14.17
C ASP A 31 8.28 -11.75 12.66
N ARG A 32 9.33 -11.60 11.84
CA ARG A 32 9.29 -11.67 10.39
C ARG A 32 8.77 -13.03 9.89
N LYS A 33 9.08 -14.13 10.58
CA LYS A 33 8.63 -15.49 10.20
C LYS A 33 7.13 -15.71 10.46
N GLU A 34 6.58 -15.08 11.49
CA GLU A 34 5.13 -15.09 11.74
C GLU A 34 4.37 -14.29 10.67
N LYS A 35 4.96 -13.17 10.20
CA LYS A 35 4.38 -12.35 9.14
C LYS A 35 4.26 -13.12 7.82
N GLU A 36 5.27 -13.89 7.44
CA GLU A 36 5.27 -14.69 6.20
C GLU A 36 4.20 -15.79 6.23
N LYS A 37 4.10 -16.54 7.33
CA LYS A 37 3.11 -17.63 7.48
C LYS A 37 1.68 -17.12 7.58
N LYS A 38 1.45 -16.04 8.34
CA LYS A 38 0.13 -15.42 8.44
C LYS A 38 -0.27 -14.73 7.14
N SER A 39 0.69 -14.15 6.41
CA SER A 39 0.45 -13.57 5.09
C SER A 39 0.07 -14.63 4.07
N SER A 40 0.72 -15.80 4.06
CA SER A 40 0.34 -16.88 3.13
C SER A 40 -1.08 -17.40 3.40
N ASP A 41 -1.46 -17.55 4.67
CA ASP A 41 -2.79 -18.02 5.05
C ASP A 41 -3.88 -16.96 4.78
N VAL A 42 -3.58 -15.68 4.99
CA VAL A 42 -4.46 -14.55 4.63
C VAL A 42 -4.63 -14.46 3.12
N ILE A 43 -3.53 -14.54 2.35
CA ILE A 43 -3.56 -14.57 0.88
C ILE A 43 -4.45 -15.74 0.41
N ARG A 44 -4.27 -16.95 0.95
CA ARG A 44 -5.11 -18.12 0.61
C ARG A 44 -6.58 -17.97 1.01
N THR A 45 -6.85 -17.26 2.11
CA THR A 45 -8.22 -17.00 2.59
C THR A 45 -8.92 -15.91 1.79
N VAL A 46 -8.15 -14.96 1.24
CA VAL A 46 -8.65 -13.83 0.44
C VAL A 46 -8.82 -14.24 -1.03
N PHE A 47 -7.88 -15.01 -1.59
CA PHE A 47 -7.88 -15.49 -2.98
C PHE A 47 -8.40 -16.94 -3.08
N LYS A 48 -9.59 -17.20 -2.53
CA LYS A 48 -10.19 -18.56 -2.51
C LYS A 48 -10.48 -19.15 -3.91
N SER A 49 -10.50 -18.30 -4.93
CA SER A 49 -11.16 -18.54 -6.21
C SER A 49 -10.21 -18.77 -7.38
N ARG A 50 -9.19 -17.91 -7.55
CA ARG A 50 -8.20 -18.00 -8.64
C ARG A 50 -6.88 -17.39 -8.23
N ASP A 51 -5.80 -17.83 -8.87
CA ASP A 51 -4.51 -17.18 -8.72
C ASP A 51 -4.55 -15.77 -9.35
N PRO A 52 -4.01 -14.73 -8.68
CA PRO A 52 -3.87 -13.41 -9.26
C PRO A 52 -3.05 -13.41 -10.56
N ASP A 53 -3.36 -12.49 -11.48
CA ASP A 53 -2.66 -12.35 -12.76
C ASP A 53 -1.18 -12.00 -12.52
N LYS A 54 -0.27 -12.74 -13.16
CA LYS A 54 1.19 -12.53 -13.11
C LYS A 54 1.62 -11.12 -13.54
N LYS A 55 0.75 -10.38 -14.23
CA LYS A 55 0.94 -8.96 -14.54
C LYS A 55 0.94 -8.07 -13.29
N LEU A 56 0.57 -8.56 -12.11
CA LEU A 56 0.84 -7.89 -10.83
C LEU A 56 2.33 -7.99 -10.46
N VAL A 57 3.20 -7.44 -11.31
CA VAL A 57 4.66 -7.50 -11.16
C VAL A 57 5.13 -6.92 -9.84
N SER A 58 4.49 -5.85 -9.34
CA SER A 58 4.82 -5.27 -8.03
C SER A 58 4.52 -6.24 -6.88
N PHE A 59 3.61 -7.19 -7.06
CA PHE A 59 3.28 -8.21 -6.06
C PHE A 59 4.19 -9.43 -6.16
N PHE A 60 4.31 -10.01 -7.37
CA PHE A 60 5.02 -11.27 -7.58
C PHE A 60 6.54 -11.11 -7.68
N GLU A 61 7.01 -10.01 -8.27
CA GLU A 61 8.42 -9.75 -8.55
C GLU A 61 8.83 -8.36 -8.04
N PRO A 62 8.72 -8.07 -6.74
CA PRO A 62 8.91 -6.72 -6.19
C PRO A 62 10.34 -6.16 -6.34
N GLN A 63 11.30 -6.98 -6.79
CA GLN A 63 12.68 -6.58 -7.09
C GLN A 63 12.98 -6.48 -8.59
N SER A 64 12.00 -6.71 -9.46
CA SER A 64 12.18 -6.58 -10.90
C SER A 64 12.35 -5.12 -11.34
N PHE A 65 12.89 -4.94 -12.55
CA PHE A 65 13.05 -3.62 -13.14
C PHE A 65 11.69 -2.90 -13.30
N GLU A 66 10.66 -3.64 -13.70
CA GLU A 66 9.28 -3.16 -13.86
C GLU A 66 8.70 -2.71 -12.52
N ALA A 67 8.90 -3.49 -11.46
CA ALA A 67 8.45 -3.13 -10.11
C ALA A 67 9.14 -1.87 -9.59
N GLU A 68 10.44 -1.68 -9.88
CA GLU A 68 11.15 -0.44 -9.57
C GLU A 68 10.55 0.78 -10.28
N GLN A 69 10.04 0.64 -11.51
CA GLN A 69 9.35 1.75 -12.19
C GLN A 69 8.09 2.19 -11.43
N PHE A 70 7.34 1.24 -10.85
CA PHE A 70 6.19 1.56 -10.00
C PHE A 70 6.58 2.17 -8.66
N LYS A 71 7.77 1.86 -8.11
CA LYS A 71 8.30 2.52 -6.91
C LYS A 71 8.67 3.97 -7.22
N HIS A 72 9.31 4.23 -8.36
CA HIS A 72 9.59 5.58 -8.83
C HIS A 72 8.30 6.38 -9.06
N LEU A 73 7.33 5.81 -9.78
CA LEU A 73 6.04 6.44 -10.04
C LEU A 73 5.32 6.82 -8.74
N ARG A 74 5.24 5.87 -7.79
CA ARG A 74 4.68 6.11 -6.47
C ARG A 74 5.37 7.27 -5.75
N THR A 75 6.70 7.30 -5.72
CA THR A 75 7.45 8.38 -5.05
C THR A 75 7.12 9.74 -5.66
N ASN A 76 7.10 9.83 -6.98
CA ASN A 76 6.79 11.08 -7.69
C ASN A 76 5.35 11.56 -7.44
N ILE A 77 4.39 10.65 -7.31
CA ILE A 77 2.99 10.99 -7.05
C ILE A 77 2.77 11.38 -5.58
N LEU A 78 3.30 10.60 -4.63
CA LEU A 78 3.01 10.79 -3.20
C LEU A 78 3.86 11.89 -2.56
N PHE A 79 5.04 12.17 -3.11
CA PHE A 79 5.96 13.19 -2.60
C PHE A 79 6.28 14.21 -3.71
N PRO A 80 5.28 14.98 -4.16
CA PRO A 80 5.50 15.96 -5.21
C PRO A 80 6.41 17.09 -4.69
N VAL A 81 7.18 17.70 -5.60
CA VAL A 81 8.07 18.83 -5.28
C VAL A 81 7.28 20.01 -4.73
N THR A 82 6.04 20.20 -5.20
CA THR A 82 5.14 21.26 -4.76
C THR A 82 3.74 20.69 -4.48
N GLY A 83 3.02 21.29 -3.55
CA GLY A 83 1.66 20.88 -3.19
C GLY A 83 1.62 19.85 -2.05
N LYS A 84 0.45 19.22 -1.90
CA LYS A 84 0.19 18.22 -0.85
C LYS A 84 0.18 16.82 -1.43
N MET A 85 0.56 15.83 -0.63
CA MET A 85 0.39 14.42 -0.96
C MET A 85 -1.08 14.13 -1.36
N PRO A 86 -1.33 13.59 -2.55
CA PRO A 86 -2.68 13.27 -2.99
C PRO A 86 -3.29 12.15 -2.14
N ARG A 87 -4.59 12.28 -1.84
CA ARG A 87 -5.37 11.25 -1.13
C ARG A 87 -6.16 10.34 -2.07
N SER A 88 -6.43 10.81 -3.28
CA SER A 88 -7.16 10.09 -4.32
C SER A 88 -6.44 10.28 -5.65
N ILE A 89 -6.29 9.18 -6.39
CA ILE A 89 -5.59 9.16 -7.69
C ILE A 89 -6.52 8.48 -8.69
N MET A 90 -6.81 9.14 -9.80
CA MET A 90 -7.55 8.56 -10.92
C MET A 90 -6.57 8.17 -12.03
N VAL A 91 -6.62 6.91 -12.46
CA VAL A 91 -5.84 6.42 -13.60
C VAL A 91 -6.80 6.25 -14.78
N THR A 92 -6.53 6.97 -15.86
CA THR A 92 -7.31 6.92 -17.10
C THR A 92 -6.39 6.93 -18.30
N SER A 93 -6.93 6.70 -19.49
CA SER A 93 -6.14 6.68 -20.72
C SER A 93 -7.00 7.12 -21.91
N ALA A 94 -6.36 7.56 -23.00
CA ALA A 94 -7.05 8.14 -24.15
C ALA A 94 -7.83 7.09 -24.95
N VAL A 95 -7.34 5.85 -25.02
CA VAL A 95 -7.99 4.75 -25.77
C VAL A 95 -8.05 3.44 -24.97
N PRO A 96 -8.99 2.52 -25.29
CA PRO A 96 -9.01 1.19 -24.69
C PRO A 96 -7.70 0.42 -24.91
N GLY A 97 -7.28 -0.39 -23.93
CA GLY A 97 -6.11 -1.27 -24.07
C GLY A 97 -4.74 -0.70 -23.71
N GLU A 98 -4.62 0.59 -23.38
CA GLU A 98 -3.31 1.23 -23.03
C GLU A 98 -2.73 0.80 -21.66
N GLY A 99 -3.30 -0.21 -21.01
CA GLY A 99 -2.77 -0.72 -19.73
C GLY A 99 -3.14 0.10 -18.49
N LYS A 100 -4.16 0.96 -18.54
CA LYS A 100 -4.67 1.71 -17.37
C LYS A 100 -4.93 0.81 -16.15
N SER A 101 -5.61 -0.33 -16.30
CA SER A 101 -5.83 -1.28 -15.21
C SER A 101 -4.53 -1.91 -14.69
N PHE A 102 -3.57 -2.17 -15.57
CA PHE A 102 -2.24 -2.68 -15.20
C PHE A 102 -1.46 -1.66 -14.36
N VAL A 103 -1.47 -0.40 -14.79
CA VAL A 103 -0.82 0.71 -14.06
C VAL A 103 -1.49 0.93 -12.72
N ALA A 104 -2.83 0.99 -12.68
CA ALA A 104 -3.58 1.21 -11.44
C ALA A 104 -3.33 0.09 -10.41
N SER A 105 -3.34 -1.17 -10.85
CA SER A 105 -3.14 -2.33 -9.97
C SER A 105 -1.74 -2.35 -9.36
N ASN A 106 -0.70 -2.22 -10.19
CA ASN A 106 0.68 -2.26 -9.72
C ASN A 106 1.07 -1.01 -8.91
N LEU A 107 0.54 0.17 -9.26
CA LEU A 107 0.71 1.37 -8.44
C LEU A 107 0.06 1.19 -7.07
N ALA A 108 -1.15 0.64 -6.99
CA ALA A 108 -1.83 0.38 -5.72
C ALA A 108 -1.04 -0.61 -4.84
N VAL A 109 -0.55 -1.71 -5.41
CA VAL A 109 0.33 -2.66 -4.71
C VAL A 109 1.61 -1.98 -4.23
N SER A 110 2.26 -1.19 -5.10
CA SER A 110 3.46 -0.42 -4.76
C SER A 110 3.20 0.54 -3.59
N ILE A 111 2.07 1.24 -3.56
CA ILE A 111 1.70 2.12 -2.43
C ILE A 111 1.46 1.27 -1.17
N ALA A 112 0.73 0.17 -1.26
CA ALA A 112 0.40 -0.70 -0.11
C ALA A 112 1.62 -1.41 0.50
N GLN A 113 2.70 -1.60 -0.27
CA GLN A 113 3.96 -2.16 0.22
C GLN A 113 4.80 -1.18 1.05
N ASN A 114 4.50 0.12 0.98
CA ASN A 114 5.16 1.10 1.84
C ASN A 114 4.70 0.96 3.30
N ILE A 115 5.58 1.35 4.22
CA ILE A 115 5.30 1.32 5.65
C ILE A 115 4.14 2.28 5.97
N ASP A 116 3.20 1.79 6.78
CA ASP A 116 2.04 2.54 7.28
C ASP A 116 1.15 3.16 6.19
N GLN A 117 1.06 2.51 5.03
CA GLN A 117 0.13 2.89 3.95
C GLN A 117 -1.05 1.92 3.85
N HIS A 118 -2.24 2.49 3.69
CA HIS A 118 -3.47 1.76 3.38
C HIS A 118 -4.05 2.30 2.08
N VAL A 119 -4.44 1.40 1.18
CA VAL A 119 -4.88 1.74 -0.17
C VAL A 119 -6.19 1.03 -0.47
N LEU A 120 -7.16 1.78 -0.99
CA LEU A 120 -8.35 1.24 -1.63
C LEU A 120 -8.19 1.40 -3.14
N LEU A 121 -8.10 0.28 -3.85
CA LEU A 121 -8.18 0.26 -5.31
C LEU A 121 -9.63 -0.02 -5.70
N MET A 122 -10.21 0.87 -6.51
CA MET A 122 -11.58 0.78 -6.99
C MET A 122 -11.58 0.68 -8.51
N ASP A 123 -12.31 -0.28 -9.06
CA ASP A 123 -12.55 -0.39 -10.49
C ASP A 123 -13.74 0.49 -10.88
N CYS A 124 -13.46 1.59 -11.57
CA CYS A 124 -14.48 2.51 -12.07
C CYS A 124 -14.80 2.28 -13.56
N ASP A 125 -14.24 1.26 -14.22
CA ASP A 125 -14.63 0.87 -15.57
C ASP A 125 -15.80 -0.12 -15.53
N ILE A 126 -17.01 0.42 -15.50
CA ILE A 126 -18.25 -0.36 -15.43
C ILE A 126 -18.50 -1.16 -16.71
N ARG A 127 -17.91 -0.75 -17.85
CA ARG A 127 -18.16 -1.41 -19.14
C ARG A 127 -17.35 -2.67 -19.29
N LYS A 128 -16.09 -2.67 -18.81
CA LYS A 128 -15.17 -3.81 -18.87
C LYS A 128 -14.32 -3.87 -17.59
N PRO A 129 -14.92 -4.19 -16.43
CA PRO A 129 -14.18 -4.29 -15.18
C PRO A 129 -13.16 -5.43 -15.26
N THR A 130 -11.94 -5.18 -14.81
CA THR A 130 -10.81 -6.13 -14.94
C THR A 130 -10.01 -6.29 -13.65
N ILE A 131 -10.19 -5.38 -12.68
CA ILE A 131 -9.38 -5.40 -11.46
C ILE A 131 -9.69 -6.64 -10.62
N HIS A 132 -10.96 -6.98 -10.41
CA HIS A 132 -11.35 -8.16 -9.61
C HIS A 132 -10.67 -9.44 -10.14
N SER A 133 -10.72 -9.67 -11.45
CA SER A 133 -10.09 -10.82 -12.10
C SER A 133 -8.57 -10.78 -12.04
N ASN A 134 -7.95 -9.60 -12.17
CA ASN A 134 -6.49 -9.46 -12.05
C ASN A 134 -6.00 -9.85 -10.66
N PHE A 135 -6.80 -9.61 -9.63
CA PHE A 135 -6.50 -10.01 -8.27
C PHE A 135 -7.02 -11.41 -7.92
N GLY A 136 -7.61 -12.16 -8.86
CA GLY A 136 -8.08 -13.53 -8.60
C GLY A 136 -9.38 -13.61 -7.78
N PHE A 137 -10.10 -12.50 -7.64
CA PHE A 137 -11.42 -12.47 -7.00
C PHE A 137 -12.52 -12.94 -7.96
N ASP A 138 -13.50 -13.66 -7.42
CA ASP A 138 -14.76 -13.92 -8.13
C ASP A 138 -15.55 -12.63 -8.32
N GLU A 139 -16.45 -12.63 -9.30
CA GLU A 139 -17.42 -11.56 -9.49
C GLU A 139 -18.40 -11.54 -8.30
N THR A 140 -18.19 -10.61 -7.37
CA THR A 140 -19.10 -10.31 -6.25
C THR A 140 -19.80 -8.97 -6.46
N GLU A 141 -20.75 -8.64 -5.59
CA GLU A 141 -21.29 -7.27 -5.53
C GLU A 141 -20.14 -6.25 -5.43
N GLY A 142 -20.15 -5.27 -6.33
CA GLY A 142 -19.10 -4.28 -6.46
C GLY A 142 -19.64 -2.85 -6.41
N LEU A 143 -18.94 -1.95 -7.11
CA LEU A 143 -19.26 -0.53 -7.12
C LEU A 143 -20.67 -0.25 -7.69
N CYS A 144 -21.08 -0.96 -8.74
CA CYS A 144 -22.38 -0.74 -9.38
C CYS A 144 -23.54 -1.11 -8.46
N GLU A 145 -23.47 -2.27 -7.81
CA GLU A 145 -24.46 -2.73 -6.85
C GLU A 145 -24.52 -1.78 -5.66
N TYR A 146 -23.36 -1.35 -5.15
CA TYR A 146 -23.29 -0.40 -4.04
C TYR A 146 -23.99 0.93 -4.39
N LEU A 147 -23.71 1.50 -5.56
CA LEU A 147 -24.32 2.77 -5.98
C LEU A 147 -25.82 2.64 -6.30
N SER A 148 -26.27 1.47 -6.72
CA SER A 148 -27.69 1.24 -7.03
C SER A 148 -28.56 1.11 -5.77
N LYS A 149 -27.98 0.66 -4.64
CA LYS A 149 -28.68 0.49 -3.36
C LYS A 149 -29.18 1.80 -2.74
N ASP A 150 -28.55 2.94 -3.04
CA ASP A 150 -29.00 4.27 -2.58
C ASP A 150 -30.20 4.83 -3.37
N THR A 151 -30.65 4.14 -4.42
CA THR A 151 -31.75 4.61 -5.28
C THR A 151 -33.08 3.87 -5.00
N SER A 152 -33.14 3.08 -3.91
CA SER A 152 -34.32 2.28 -3.50
C SER A 152 -34.89 2.71 -2.16
#